data_AF-A0A8T1MUV4-F1
#
_entry.id   AF-A0A8T1MUV4-F1
#
_cell.length_a   1.000
_cell.length_b   1.000
_cell.length_c   1.000
_cell.angle_alpha   90.00
_cell.angle_beta   90.00
_cell.angle_gamma   90.00
#
_symmetry.space_group_name_H-M   'P 1'
#
loop_
_entity.id
_entity.type
_entity.pdbx_description
1 polymer ?
#
loop_
_entity_poly.entity_id
_entity_poly.type
_entity_poly.pdbx_seq_one_letter_code
_entity_poly.pdbx_strand_id
1 'polypeptide(L)'
;MQDPTTTDCPAVESFIWLSRHDPTTEVRRAALAAMVLTTKTLPSLIERCRDVSDTVRRTAYKILTDRNVLRPLSIAKRIRILQDGLSDRSAEVRLAAQELVLAWFRSSDSNPIKLLHRLDTEGVPETSQLLLDTLFTTLPEPDFNAMVRTWATNYLSEQRTIKPEMLTPDAAFFWRALAEYLNKRRQNQPKQNPHSTNDVIADEESETDTGAVSPELIIPSASSYVDMTKRLVDQLVQMVLAEEFDEKAMEQECIVEHVLRLALSLDLSDEFGRRRLVTLIHEWITSPVVPSTLSTHLLKVHTLLEPNLRKRVNNVIEMISELCDPVEPQATINSASEAPPSKTQAESGSQQKDTRPVELQPTLSKDVERDIRLKIAKLEVQLNEVNESLHECVRRKEFERAMGLRDQCAQLESERSALLGQLHGENIKPPHQTTRNTDTSEHIQPKMGHASEATVRSTNNLAKNAIQLSGDDMLAAGNSNRKRQKDQTSQK
;
A
#
# COMPACT_ATOMS: atom_id res chain seq x y z
N MET A 1 37.18 18.35 -27.26
CA MET A 1 36.06 17.40 -27.41
C MET A 1 35.75 16.81 -26.04
N GLN A 2 34.49 16.43 -25.77
CA GLN A 2 34.14 15.69 -24.56
C GLN A 2 34.71 14.27 -24.68
N ASP A 3 35.37 13.79 -23.63
CA ASP A 3 35.77 12.39 -23.51
C ASP A 3 35.01 11.79 -22.31
N PRO A 4 33.91 11.06 -22.56
CA PRO A 4 33.08 10.48 -21.51
C PRO A 4 33.71 9.25 -20.83
N THR A 5 34.85 8.76 -21.34
CA THR A 5 35.59 7.64 -20.74
C THR A 5 36.59 8.08 -19.67
N THR A 6 36.96 9.36 -19.70
CA THR A 6 37.88 9.96 -18.74
C THR A 6 37.09 10.59 -17.59
N THR A 7 37.36 10.13 -16.35
CA THR A 7 36.68 10.61 -15.14
C THR A 7 36.78 12.13 -14.97
N ASP A 8 37.91 12.74 -15.34
CA ASP A 8 38.19 14.17 -15.15
C ASP A 8 38.27 14.95 -16.47
N CYS A 9 37.34 14.68 -17.40
CA CYS A 9 37.28 15.45 -18.64
C CYS A 9 36.95 16.94 -18.36
N PRO A 10 37.85 17.91 -18.66
CA PRO A 10 37.61 19.33 -18.34
C PRO A 10 36.42 19.92 -19.10
N ALA A 11 36.13 19.40 -20.29
CA ALA A 11 34.96 19.81 -21.07
C ALA A 11 33.65 19.40 -20.37
N VAL A 12 33.59 18.20 -19.78
CA VAL A 12 32.41 17.73 -19.03
C VAL A 12 32.19 18.59 -17.79
N GLU A 13 33.26 18.88 -17.03
CA GLU A 13 33.19 19.80 -15.88
C GLU A 13 32.70 21.19 -16.28
N SER A 14 33.18 21.70 -17.42
CA SER A 14 32.76 23.00 -17.94
C SER A 14 31.26 23.01 -18.27
N PHE A 15 30.72 21.97 -18.90
CA PHE A 15 29.28 21.87 -19.18
C PHE A 15 28.44 21.73 -17.91
N ILE A 16 28.90 20.95 -16.92
CA ILE A 16 28.25 20.86 -15.61
C ILE A 16 28.21 22.25 -14.96
N TRP A 17 29.33 22.96 -14.95
CA TRP A 17 29.41 24.30 -14.37
C TRP A 17 28.49 25.28 -15.06
N LEU A 18 28.56 25.37 -16.40
CA LEU A 18 27.75 26.28 -17.22
C LEU A 18 26.25 25.99 -17.05
N SER A 19 25.84 24.72 -17.09
CA SER A 19 24.43 24.37 -16.91
C SER A 19 23.89 24.73 -15.53
N ARG A 20 24.73 24.76 -14.48
CA ARG A 20 24.31 25.06 -13.11
C ARG A 20 24.34 26.53 -12.76
N HIS A 21 25.40 27.24 -13.14
CA HIS A 21 25.76 28.54 -12.58
C HIS A 21 25.67 29.71 -13.55
N ASP A 22 25.60 29.46 -14.86
CA ASP A 22 25.58 30.57 -15.82
C ASP A 22 24.29 31.39 -15.67
N PRO A 23 24.37 32.74 -15.55
CA PRO A 23 23.18 33.57 -15.40
C PRO A 23 22.29 33.56 -16.66
N THR A 24 22.87 33.28 -17.83
CA THR A 24 22.18 33.33 -19.11
C THR A 24 21.42 32.04 -19.39
N THR A 25 20.10 32.15 -19.52
CA THR A 25 19.19 31.03 -19.83
C THR A 25 19.66 30.22 -21.04
N GLU A 26 19.99 30.89 -22.15
CA GLU A 26 20.39 30.20 -23.39
C GLU A 26 21.72 29.46 -23.24
N VAL A 27 22.65 29.96 -22.42
CA VAL A 27 23.92 29.27 -22.14
C VAL A 27 23.65 28.01 -21.32
N ARG A 28 22.83 28.10 -20.26
CA ARG A 28 22.45 26.91 -19.47
C ARG A 28 21.77 25.86 -20.34
N ARG A 29 20.83 26.28 -21.19
CA ARG A 29 20.10 25.42 -22.14
C ARG A 29 21.03 24.76 -23.14
N ALA A 30 21.91 25.53 -23.77
CA ALA A 30 22.86 25.03 -24.77
C ALA A 30 23.88 24.07 -24.15
N ALA A 31 24.42 24.40 -22.96
CA ALA A 31 25.31 23.52 -22.20
C ALA A 31 24.62 22.18 -21.88
N LEU A 32 23.36 22.22 -21.44
CA LEU A 32 22.57 21.04 -21.14
C LEU A 32 22.36 20.15 -22.38
N ALA A 33 22.01 20.74 -23.51
CA ALA A 33 21.79 20.03 -24.77
C ALA A 33 23.08 19.44 -25.37
N ALA A 34 24.22 20.12 -25.18
CA ALA A 34 25.51 19.66 -25.67
C ALA A 34 26.16 18.58 -24.78
N MET A 35 25.77 18.47 -23.52
CA MET A 35 26.37 17.57 -22.55
C MET A 35 26.08 16.10 -22.87
N VAL A 36 27.12 15.27 -22.94
CA VAL A 36 26.96 13.82 -23.08
C VAL A 36 26.41 13.25 -21.78
N LEU A 37 25.34 12.45 -21.86
CA LEU A 37 24.71 11.86 -20.70
C LEU A 37 25.49 10.62 -20.22
N THR A 38 25.94 10.67 -18.98
CA THR A 38 26.71 9.64 -18.27
C THR A 38 26.21 9.57 -16.83
N THR A 39 26.71 8.61 -16.04
CA THR A 39 26.43 8.56 -14.59
C THR A 39 26.88 9.83 -13.87
N LYS A 40 27.95 10.48 -14.33
CA LYS A 40 28.49 11.73 -13.77
C LYS A 40 27.62 12.96 -14.12
N THR A 41 27.10 13.03 -15.35
CA THR A 41 26.36 14.21 -15.83
C THR A 41 24.85 14.13 -15.61
N LEU A 42 24.30 12.94 -15.39
CA LEU A 42 22.88 12.73 -15.14
C LEU A 42 22.32 13.54 -13.95
N PRO A 43 23.01 13.66 -12.78
CA PRO A 43 22.54 14.50 -11.69
C PRO A 43 22.33 15.96 -12.12
N SER A 44 23.28 16.53 -12.88
CA SER A 44 23.18 17.90 -13.39
C SER A 44 21.97 18.08 -14.32
N LEU A 45 21.66 17.07 -15.15
CA LEU A 45 20.45 17.08 -15.98
C LEU A 45 19.17 17.08 -15.14
N ILE A 46 19.08 16.21 -14.14
CA ILE A 46 17.89 16.09 -13.28
C ILE A 46 17.66 17.37 -12.48
N GLU A 47 18.71 18.01 -11.98
CA GLU A 47 18.61 19.29 -11.29
C GLU A 47 18.01 20.39 -12.19
N ARG A 48 18.27 20.34 -13.51
CA ARG A 48 17.71 21.29 -14.47
C ARG A 48 16.22 21.11 -14.76
N CYS A 49 15.59 20.01 -14.31
CA CYS A 49 14.12 19.92 -14.27
C CYS A 49 13.48 20.97 -13.34
N ARG A 50 14.25 21.60 -12.44
CA ARG A 50 13.83 22.72 -11.58
C ARG A 50 14.57 24.03 -11.85
N ASP A 51 15.09 24.23 -13.06
CA ASP A 51 15.68 25.51 -13.43
C ASP A 51 14.66 26.67 -13.30
N VAL A 52 15.16 27.88 -13.03
CA VAL A 52 14.32 29.09 -12.95
C VAL A 52 13.60 29.38 -14.27
N SER A 53 14.22 29.03 -15.40
CA SER A 53 13.66 29.16 -16.75
C SER A 53 12.86 27.91 -17.13
N ASP A 54 11.63 28.11 -17.60
CA ASP A 54 10.81 27.05 -18.17
C ASP A 54 11.39 26.44 -19.45
N THR A 55 12.08 27.24 -20.27
CA THR A 55 12.75 26.78 -21.49
C THR A 55 13.87 25.77 -21.17
N VAL A 56 14.64 26.00 -20.09
CA VAL A 56 15.66 25.05 -19.62
C VAL A 56 15.01 23.79 -19.04
N ARG A 57 13.97 23.93 -18.21
CA ARG A 57 13.22 22.79 -17.67
C ARG A 57 12.64 21.91 -18.78
N ARG A 58 11.96 22.51 -19.76
CA ARG A 58 11.43 21.83 -20.95
C ARG A 58 12.53 21.08 -21.70
N THR A 59 13.69 21.69 -21.88
CA THR A 59 14.84 21.06 -22.54
C THR A 59 15.35 19.86 -21.74
N ALA A 60 15.39 19.94 -20.40
CA ALA A 60 15.77 18.82 -19.55
C ALA A 60 14.82 17.62 -19.72
N TYR A 61 13.49 17.85 -19.71
CA TYR A 61 12.51 16.79 -19.96
C TYR A 61 12.68 16.16 -21.34
N LYS A 62 12.87 16.97 -22.39
CA LYS A 62 13.11 16.45 -23.75
C LYS A 62 14.36 15.58 -23.83
N ILE A 63 15.45 15.97 -23.17
CA ILE A 63 16.67 15.14 -23.13
C ILE A 63 16.42 13.82 -22.38
N LEU A 64 15.66 13.84 -21.28
CA LEU A 64 15.29 12.60 -20.56
C LEU A 64 14.47 11.66 -21.47
N THR A 65 13.54 12.22 -22.25
CA THR A 65 12.69 11.50 -23.22
C THR A 65 13.53 10.93 -24.37
N ASP A 66 14.28 11.76 -25.07
CA ASP A 66 15.06 11.40 -26.26
C ASP A 66 16.15 10.36 -25.95
N ARG A 67 16.68 10.38 -24.72
CA ARG A 67 17.68 9.42 -24.24
C ARG A 67 17.07 8.23 -23.50
N ASN A 68 15.74 8.16 -23.41
CA ASN A 68 14.98 7.08 -22.79
C ASN A 68 15.46 6.75 -21.36
N VAL A 69 15.66 7.81 -20.56
CA VAL A 69 16.27 7.72 -19.23
C VAL A 69 15.23 7.27 -18.21
N LEU A 70 15.23 5.97 -17.89
CA LEU A 70 14.38 5.39 -16.83
C LEU A 70 15.18 4.51 -15.86
N ARG A 71 15.86 3.49 -16.38
CA ARG A 71 16.58 2.50 -15.56
C ARG A 71 17.67 3.11 -14.65
N PRO A 72 18.49 4.09 -15.11
CA PRO A 72 19.53 4.69 -14.26
C PRO A 72 19.00 5.54 -13.09
N LEU A 73 17.70 5.84 -13.08
CA LEU A 73 17.08 6.63 -12.02
C LEU A 73 16.67 5.73 -10.86
N SER A 74 16.93 6.19 -9.63
CA SER A 74 16.29 5.60 -8.45
C SER A 74 14.79 5.89 -8.45
N ILE A 75 14.00 5.10 -7.71
CA ILE A 75 12.55 5.28 -7.59
C ILE A 75 12.21 6.71 -7.11
N ALA A 76 12.89 7.20 -6.08
CA ALA A 76 12.72 8.57 -5.58
C ALA A 76 12.96 9.65 -6.65
N LYS A 77 13.93 9.44 -7.56
CA LYS A 77 14.18 10.38 -8.67
C LYS A 77 13.06 10.32 -9.70
N ARG A 78 12.55 9.13 -10.03
CA ARG A 78 11.41 8.96 -10.96
C ARG A 78 10.18 9.69 -10.44
N ILE A 79 9.82 9.48 -9.17
CA ILE A 79 8.70 10.15 -8.49
C ILE A 79 8.86 11.67 -8.56
N ARG A 80 10.04 12.17 -8.19
CA ARG A 80 10.32 13.61 -8.17
C ARG A 80 10.20 14.24 -9.56
N ILE A 81 10.77 13.60 -10.59
CA ILE A 81 10.70 14.06 -11.98
C ILE A 81 9.25 14.12 -12.47
N LEU A 82 8.42 13.12 -12.14
CA LEU A 82 7.00 13.09 -12.51
C LEU A 82 6.22 14.20 -11.82
N GLN A 83 6.36 14.34 -10.50
CA GLN A 83 5.69 15.36 -9.71
C GLN A 83 6.01 16.77 -10.23
N ASP A 84 7.29 17.07 -10.43
CA ASP A 84 7.74 18.39 -10.90
C ASP A 84 7.22 18.71 -12.30
N GLY A 85 7.28 17.74 -13.21
CA GLY A 85 7.03 17.96 -14.62
C GLY A 85 5.55 18.01 -14.94
N LEU A 86 4.78 17.06 -14.42
CA LEU A 86 3.35 16.95 -14.68
C LEU A 86 2.56 18.05 -13.94
N SER A 87 3.09 18.56 -12.82
CA SER A 87 2.51 19.67 -12.05
C SER A 87 3.23 21.00 -12.30
N ASP A 88 4.01 21.12 -13.38
CA ASP A 88 4.76 22.33 -13.67
C ASP A 88 3.84 23.53 -13.93
N ARG A 89 4.25 24.74 -13.51
CA ARG A 89 3.54 25.99 -13.83
C ARG A 89 3.42 26.27 -15.33
N SER A 90 4.44 25.91 -16.12
CA SER A 90 4.48 26.16 -17.57
C SER A 90 3.82 25.01 -18.33
N ALA A 91 2.86 25.34 -19.20
CA ALA A 91 2.17 24.37 -20.03
C ALA A 91 3.13 23.59 -20.94
N GLU A 92 4.15 24.26 -21.47
CA GLU A 92 5.13 23.63 -22.35
C GLU A 92 6.03 22.63 -21.63
N VAL A 93 6.31 22.86 -20.35
CA VAL A 93 7.05 21.90 -19.51
C VAL A 93 6.17 20.69 -19.19
N ARG A 94 4.89 20.92 -18.85
CA ARG A 94 3.91 19.83 -18.66
C ARG A 94 3.81 18.95 -19.90
N LEU A 95 3.69 19.54 -21.10
CA LEU A 95 3.68 18.78 -22.36
C LEU A 95 4.94 17.93 -22.56
N ALA A 96 6.14 18.48 -22.29
CA ALA A 96 7.38 17.72 -22.38
C ALA A 96 7.46 16.58 -21.33
N ALA A 97 6.88 16.77 -20.14
CA ALA A 97 6.77 15.71 -19.14
C ALA A 97 5.76 14.63 -19.53
N GLN A 98 4.68 14.97 -20.25
CA GLN A 98 3.75 13.99 -20.83
C GLN A 98 4.45 13.13 -21.89
N GLU A 99 5.27 13.73 -22.76
CA GLU A 99 6.12 13.01 -23.72
C GLU A 99 7.05 12.02 -23.01
N LEU A 100 7.61 12.40 -21.85
CA LEU A 100 8.44 11.51 -21.02
C LEU A 100 7.64 10.30 -20.50
N VAL A 101 6.40 10.51 -20.02
CA VAL A 101 5.52 9.42 -19.56
C VAL A 101 5.27 8.42 -20.69
N LEU A 102 4.97 8.91 -21.91
CA LEU A 102 4.79 8.04 -23.08
C LEU A 102 6.06 7.26 -23.42
N ALA A 103 7.24 7.89 -23.36
CA ALA A 103 8.50 7.20 -23.60
C ALA A 103 8.77 6.12 -22.54
N TRP A 104 8.53 6.42 -21.26
CA TRP A 104 8.68 5.44 -20.18
C TRP A 104 7.72 4.27 -20.30
N PHE A 105 6.47 4.52 -20.70
CA PHE A 105 5.50 3.47 -21.01
C PHE A 105 5.97 2.55 -22.14
N ARG A 106 6.42 3.12 -23.27
CA ARG A 106 6.99 2.35 -24.39
C ARG A 106 8.22 1.55 -23.98
N SER A 107 9.08 2.14 -23.12
CA SER A 107 10.26 1.45 -22.57
C SER A 107 9.93 0.31 -21.61
N SER A 108 8.69 0.25 -21.15
CA SER A 108 8.12 -0.79 -20.26
C SER A 108 7.27 -1.78 -21.05
N ASP A 109 7.60 -2.01 -22.33
CA ASP A 109 6.90 -2.89 -23.27
C ASP A 109 5.42 -2.55 -23.44
N SER A 110 5.05 -1.27 -23.29
CA SER A 110 3.66 -0.81 -23.29
C SER A 110 2.77 -1.55 -22.28
N ASN A 111 3.36 -2.02 -21.18
CA ASN A 111 2.65 -2.65 -20.08
C ASN A 111 2.58 -1.67 -18.89
N PRO A 112 1.36 -1.23 -18.49
CA PRO A 112 1.21 -0.24 -17.43
C PRO A 112 1.61 -0.78 -16.06
N ILE A 113 1.48 -2.09 -15.82
CA ILE A 113 1.88 -2.73 -14.56
C ILE A 113 3.41 -2.74 -14.44
N LYS A 114 4.12 -3.07 -15.53
CA LYS A 114 5.59 -2.97 -15.56
C LYS A 114 6.09 -1.54 -15.32
N LEU A 115 5.34 -0.54 -15.78
CA LEU A 115 5.67 0.87 -15.54
C LEU A 115 5.42 1.26 -14.07
N LEU A 116 4.28 0.86 -13.50
CA LEU A 116 3.96 1.10 -12.08
C LEU A 116 4.98 0.45 -11.15
N HIS A 117 5.46 -0.75 -11.47
CA HIS A 117 6.52 -1.44 -10.72
C HIS A 117 7.88 -0.69 -10.74
N ARG A 118 8.05 0.31 -11.60
CA ARG A 118 9.22 1.21 -11.59
C ARG A 118 9.03 2.40 -10.66
N LEU A 119 7.87 2.52 -9.99
CA LEU A 119 7.50 3.55 -9.05
C LEU A 119 7.25 2.92 -7.67
N ASP A 120 6.92 3.76 -6.71
CA ASP A 120 6.50 3.37 -5.37
C ASP A 120 4.98 3.58 -5.25
N THR A 121 4.21 2.67 -5.85
CA THR A 121 2.74 2.79 -5.90
C THR A 121 2.12 2.74 -4.50
N GLU A 122 2.74 2.03 -3.57
CA GLU A 122 2.26 1.86 -2.20
C GLU A 122 2.65 3.04 -1.32
N GLY A 123 3.91 3.49 -1.39
CA GLY A 123 4.41 4.60 -0.58
C GLY A 123 4.01 5.99 -1.10
N VAL A 124 3.82 6.15 -2.42
CA VAL A 124 3.47 7.44 -3.05
C VAL A 124 2.39 7.29 -4.14
N PRO A 125 1.18 6.80 -3.77
CA PRO A 125 0.11 6.47 -4.72
C PRO A 125 -0.36 7.64 -5.57
N GLU A 126 -0.29 8.88 -5.07
CA GLU A 126 -0.72 10.08 -5.80
C GLU A 126 0.12 10.31 -7.05
N THR A 127 1.40 9.95 -7.02
CA THR A 127 2.29 10.10 -8.17
C THR A 127 2.01 9.04 -9.23
N SER A 128 1.75 7.79 -8.80
CA SER A 128 1.30 6.73 -9.70
C SER A 128 -0.06 7.06 -10.32
N GLN A 129 -0.98 7.65 -9.57
CA GLN A 129 -2.26 8.14 -10.09
C GLN A 129 -2.05 9.23 -11.15
N LEU A 130 -1.25 10.26 -10.83
CA LEU A 130 -0.95 11.36 -11.77
C LEU A 130 -0.31 10.86 -13.07
N LEU A 131 0.57 9.85 -12.97
CA LEU A 131 1.16 9.19 -14.13
C LEU A 131 0.12 8.44 -14.95
N LEU A 132 -0.76 7.65 -14.33
CA LEU A 132 -1.81 6.93 -15.05
C LEU A 132 -2.83 7.87 -15.69
N ASP A 133 -3.30 8.88 -14.97
CA ASP A 133 -4.21 9.90 -15.51
C ASP A 133 -3.59 10.57 -16.74
N THR A 134 -2.31 10.94 -16.65
CA THR A 134 -1.55 11.49 -17.77
C THR A 134 -1.45 10.50 -18.93
N LEU A 135 -1.10 9.24 -18.65
CA LEU A 135 -0.95 8.21 -19.67
C LEU A 135 -2.27 8.00 -20.42
N PHE A 136 -3.38 7.90 -19.68
CA PHE A 136 -4.71 7.66 -20.23
C PHE A 136 -5.22 8.81 -21.09
N THR A 137 -4.89 10.06 -20.75
CA THR A 137 -5.29 11.24 -21.54
C THR A 137 -4.37 11.55 -22.71
N THR A 138 -3.11 11.11 -22.64
CA THR A 138 -2.08 11.47 -23.65
C THR A 138 -1.90 10.37 -24.70
N LEU A 139 -2.22 9.11 -24.37
CA LEU A 139 -2.16 8.03 -25.36
C LEU A 139 -3.15 8.30 -26.51
N PRO A 140 -2.74 8.11 -27.77
CA PRO A 140 -3.68 8.04 -28.89
C PRO A 140 -4.74 6.97 -28.63
N GLU A 141 -5.99 7.23 -29.01
CA GLU A 141 -7.12 6.33 -28.74
C GLU A 141 -6.87 4.87 -29.18
N PRO A 142 -6.27 4.58 -30.36
CA PRO A 142 -5.95 3.20 -30.75
C PRO A 142 -4.96 2.52 -29.81
N ASP A 143 -3.92 3.25 -29.36
CA ASP A 143 -2.90 2.72 -28.44
C ASP A 143 -3.48 2.50 -27.04
N PHE A 144 -4.33 3.41 -26.58
CA PHE A 144 -5.08 3.25 -25.33
C PHE A 144 -5.99 2.01 -25.38
N ASN A 145 -6.77 1.86 -26.46
CA ASN A 145 -7.65 0.71 -26.64
C ASN A 145 -6.86 -0.61 -26.69
N ALA A 146 -5.74 -0.63 -27.39
CA ALA A 146 -4.85 -1.80 -27.44
C ALA A 146 -4.29 -2.14 -26.06
N MET A 147 -3.77 -1.15 -25.32
CA MET A 147 -3.26 -1.34 -23.95
C MET A 147 -4.33 -1.96 -23.04
N VAL A 148 -5.56 -1.42 -23.04
CA VAL A 148 -6.61 -1.95 -22.16
C VAL A 148 -7.03 -3.36 -22.56
N ARG A 149 -7.21 -3.65 -23.86
CA ARG A 149 -7.58 -4.99 -24.33
C ARG A 149 -6.50 -6.01 -24.00
N THR A 150 -5.23 -5.69 -24.27
CA THR A 150 -4.10 -6.55 -23.92
C THR A 150 -4.01 -6.80 -22.42
N TRP A 151 -4.20 -5.76 -21.60
CA TRP A 151 -4.22 -5.92 -20.15
C TRP A 151 -5.40 -6.81 -19.72
N ALA A 152 -6.62 -6.55 -20.19
CA ALA A 152 -7.80 -7.32 -19.83
C ALA A 152 -7.63 -8.82 -20.16
N THR A 153 -7.16 -9.16 -21.36
CA THR A 153 -6.91 -10.56 -21.77
C THR A 153 -5.87 -11.26 -20.88
N ASN A 154 -4.81 -10.56 -20.50
CA ASN A 154 -3.72 -11.16 -19.75
C ASN A 154 -4.02 -11.25 -18.24
N TYR A 155 -4.66 -10.23 -17.67
CA TYR A 155 -4.82 -10.07 -16.22
C TYR A 155 -6.19 -10.48 -15.69
N LEU A 156 -7.26 -10.44 -16.48
CA LEU A 156 -8.62 -10.71 -16.01
C LEU A 156 -9.09 -12.13 -16.35
N SER A 157 -9.84 -12.72 -15.43
CA SER A 157 -10.62 -13.95 -15.64
C SER A 157 -11.86 -13.68 -16.49
N GLU A 158 -12.60 -14.75 -16.82
CA GLU A 158 -13.91 -14.64 -17.50
C GLU A 158 -14.91 -13.80 -16.68
N GLN A 159 -14.78 -13.80 -15.35
CA GLN A 159 -15.60 -13.02 -14.44
C GLN A 159 -15.13 -11.57 -14.31
N ARG A 160 -14.14 -11.15 -15.12
CA ARG A 160 -13.51 -9.82 -15.12
C ARG A 160 -12.92 -9.43 -13.76
N THR A 161 -12.46 -10.43 -13.02
CA THR A 161 -11.68 -10.25 -11.79
C THR A 161 -10.21 -10.56 -12.07
N ILE A 162 -9.28 -9.92 -11.36
CA ILE A 162 -7.85 -10.20 -11.57
C ILE A 162 -7.56 -11.68 -11.26
N LYS A 163 -6.85 -12.36 -12.16
CA LYS A 163 -6.44 -13.75 -11.98
C LYS A 163 -5.51 -13.86 -10.75
N PRO A 164 -5.64 -14.88 -9.89
CA PRO A 164 -4.85 -15.00 -8.66
C PRO A 164 -3.34 -14.87 -8.87
N GLU A 165 -2.80 -15.44 -9.95
CA GLU A 165 -1.38 -15.41 -10.30
C GLU A 165 -0.88 -14.04 -10.80
N MET A 166 -1.79 -13.15 -11.18
CA MET A 166 -1.50 -11.80 -11.67
C MET A 166 -1.81 -10.72 -10.63
N LEU A 167 -2.29 -11.12 -9.45
CA LEU A 167 -2.73 -10.21 -8.41
C LEU A 167 -1.53 -9.64 -7.65
N THR A 168 -1.28 -8.35 -7.86
CA THR A 168 -0.25 -7.56 -7.18
C THR A 168 -0.82 -6.19 -6.80
N PRO A 169 -0.19 -5.43 -5.88
CA PRO A 169 -0.59 -4.07 -5.57
C PRO A 169 -0.70 -3.18 -6.81
N ASP A 170 0.30 -3.22 -7.70
CA ASP A 170 0.30 -2.47 -8.96
C ASP A 170 -0.87 -2.85 -9.89
N ALA A 171 -1.20 -4.14 -9.98
CA ALA A 171 -2.31 -4.61 -10.81
C ALA A 171 -3.67 -4.17 -10.26
N ALA A 172 -3.87 -4.26 -8.94
CA ALA A 172 -5.08 -3.79 -8.27
C ALA A 172 -5.22 -2.25 -8.38
N PHE A 173 -4.10 -1.52 -8.20
CA PHE A 173 -4.05 -0.07 -8.37
C PHE A 173 -4.46 0.34 -9.79
N PHE A 174 -3.85 -0.28 -10.81
CA PHE A 174 -4.16 0.00 -12.20
C PHE A 174 -5.63 -0.30 -12.54
N TRP A 175 -6.15 -1.45 -12.09
CA TRP A 175 -7.54 -1.83 -12.34
C TRP A 175 -8.52 -0.80 -11.79
N ARG A 176 -8.32 -0.38 -10.53
CA ARG A 176 -9.10 0.70 -9.90
C ARG A 176 -9.00 2.00 -10.69
N ALA A 177 -7.78 2.46 -10.98
CA ALA A 177 -7.55 3.74 -11.66
C ALA A 177 -8.17 3.75 -13.07
N LEU A 178 -8.06 2.66 -13.80
CA LEU A 178 -8.65 2.52 -15.13
C LEU A 178 -10.19 2.50 -15.07
N ALA A 179 -10.79 1.78 -14.12
CA ALA A 179 -12.24 1.77 -13.94
C ALA A 179 -12.78 3.17 -13.61
N GLU A 180 -12.12 3.90 -12.71
CA GLU A 180 -12.45 5.29 -12.38
C GLU A 180 -12.35 6.20 -13.61
N TYR A 181 -11.29 6.07 -14.41
CA TYR A 181 -11.09 6.85 -15.63
C TYR A 181 -12.17 6.60 -16.67
N LEU A 182 -12.46 5.33 -16.99
CA LEU A 182 -13.47 4.98 -17.99
C LEU A 182 -14.88 5.39 -17.55
N ASN A 183 -15.20 5.30 -16.24
CA ASN A 183 -16.46 5.81 -15.70
C ASN A 183 -16.58 7.33 -15.84
N LYS A 184 -15.52 8.09 -15.51
CA LYS A 184 -15.48 9.54 -15.72
C LYS A 184 -15.64 9.91 -17.19
N ARG A 185 -14.98 9.19 -18.10
CA ARG A 185 -15.15 9.37 -19.57
C ARG A 185 -16.61 9.17 -19.98
N ARG A 186 -17.26 8.09 -19.51
CA ARG A 186 -18.67 7.81 -19.80
C ARG A 186 -19.60 8.92 -19.31
N GLN A 187 -19.41 9.41 -18.09
CA GLN A 187 -20.24 10.46 -17.49
C GLN A 187 -20.11 11.82 -18.20
N ASN A 188 -18.94 12.10 -18.78
CA ASN A 188 -18.67 13.34 -19.49
C ASN A 188 -19.10 13.34 -20.97
N GLN A 189 -19.59 12.21 -21.50
CA GLN A 189 -20.14 12.19 -22.85
C GLN A 189 -21.46 12.98 -22.90
N PRO A 190 -21.66 13.83 -23.91
CA PRO A 190 -22.92 14.57 -24.06
C PRO A 190 -24.06 13.56 -24.23
N LYS A 191 -25.02 13.56 -23.30
CA LYS A 191 -26.26 12.78 -23.43
C LYS A 191 -26.94 13.21 -24.74
N GLN A 192 -27.02 12.31 -25.72
CA GLN A 192 -27.83 12.56 -26.91
C GLN A 192 -29.29 12.80 -26.47
N ASN A 193 -29.93 13.81 -27.05
CA ASN A 193 -31.29 14.23 -26.68
C ASN A 193 -32.30 13.06 -26.82
N PRO A 194 -33.14 12.75 -25.81
CA PRO A 194 -34.15 11.68 -25.90
C PRO A 194 -35.39 12.03 -26.76
N HIS A 195 -35.31 13.06 -27.62
CA HIS A 195 -36.46 13.57 -28.39
C HIS A 195 -36.18 13.62 -29.89
N SER A 196 -35.87 12.47 -30.49
CA SER A 196 -36.30 12.18 -31.86
C SER A 196 -37.23 10.97 -31.84
N THR A 197 -38.47 11.19 -31.40
CA THR A 197 -39.57 10.32 -31.81
C THR A 197 -39.78 10.52 -33.31
N ASN A 198 -39.24 9.62 -34.11
CA ASN A 198 -39.86 9.23 -35.36
C ASN A 198 -39.59 7.74 -35.53
N ASP A 199 -40.68 6.97 -35.49
CA ASP A 199 -40.79 5.60 -35.97
C ASP A 199 -40.06 5.45 -37.30
N VAL A 200 -38.88 4.85 -37.28
CA VAL A 200 -38.35 4.07 -38.39
C VAL A 200 -37.66 2.87 -37.76
N ILE A 201 -38.24 1.71 -38.02
CA ILE A 201 -37.68 0.36 -38.04
C ILE A 201 -36.24 0.29 -37.50
N ALA A 202 -36.08 -0.48 -36.42
CA ALA A 202 -34.80 -0.87 -35.86
C ALA A 202 -33.95 -1.58 -36.94
N ASP A 203 -33.15 -0.80 -37.66
CA ASP A 203 -31.91 -1.29 -38.23
C ASP A 203 -30.91 -1.35 -37.07
N GLU A 204 -30.79 -2.56 -36.51
CA GLU A 204 -29.72 -3.00 -35.62
C GLU A 204 -28.36 -2.97 -36.35
N GLU A 205 -27.94 -1.85 -36.94
CA GLU A 205 -26.67 -1.81 -37.70
C GLU A 205 -26.13 -0.38 -37.91
N SER A 206 -26.19 0.46 -36.86
CA SER A 206 -25.32 1.63 -36.76
C SER A 206 -24.37 1.52 -35.58
N GLU A 207 -23.63 0.40 -35.54
CA GLU A 207 -22.31 0.37 -34.93
C GLU A 207 -21.42 1.36 -35.70
N THR A 208 -21.42 2.63 -35.29
CA THR A 208 -20.20 3.42 -35.44
C THR A 208 -19.16 2.77 -34.53
N ASP A 209 -18.46 1.76 -35.07
CA ASP A 209 -17.29 1.11 -34.52
C ASP A 209 -16.22 2.18 -34.25
N THR A 210 -16.37 2.89 -33.15
CA THR A 210 -15.35 3.82 -32.67
C THR A 210 -14.22 3.05 -31.97
N GLY A 211 -14.28 1.71 -31.90
CA GLY A 211 -13.30 0.85 -31.24
C GLY A 211 -13.07 1.15 -29.75
N ALA A 212 -13.77 2.16 -29.20
CA ALA A 212 -13.54 2.77 -27.92
C ALA A 212 -13.82 1.77 -26.79
N VAL A 213 -12.88 1.66 -25.87
CA VAL A 213 -13.02 0.72 -24.76
C VAL A 213 -14.08 1.20 -23.79
N SER A 214 -15.06 0.32 -23.55
CA SER A 214 -16.14 0.55 -22.60
C SER A 214 -15.76 -0.01 -21.21
N PRO A 215 -16.28 0.56 -20.11
CA PRO A 215 -15.96 0.07 -18.77
C PRO A 215 -16.41 -1.38 -18.53
N GLU A 216 -17.42 -1.84 -19.27
CA GLU A 216 -17.92 -3.21 -19.21
C GLU A 216 -16.84 -4.23 -19.59
N LEU A 217 -15.79 -3.85 -20.33
CA LEU A 217 -14.68 -4.77 -20.64
C LEU A 217 -13.91 -5.21 -19.37
N ILE A 218 -13.85 -4.36 -18.34
CA ILE A 218 -12.99 -4.57 -17.17
C ILE A 218 -13.74 -4.63 -15.84
N ILE A 219 -15.01 -4.23 -15.81
CA ILE A 219 -15.84 -4.21 -14.59
C ILE A 219 -16.48 -5.59 -14.38
N PRO A 220 -16.27 -6.22 -13.21
CA PRO A 220 -16.92 -7.48 -12.84
C PRO A 220 -18.36 -7.25 -12.43
N SER A 221 -19.17 -8.32 -12.43
CA SER A 221 -20.49 -8.28 -11.79
C SER A 221 -20.36 -8.07 -10.28
N ALA A 222 -21.38 -7.50 -9.65
CA ALA A 222 -21.40 -7.30 -8.19
C ALA A 222 -21.16 -8.61 -7.43
N SER A 223 -21.76 -9.72 -7.90
CA SER A 223 -21.56 -11.04 -7.30
C SER A 223 -20.11 -11.54 -7.40
N SER A 224 -19.49 -11.45 -8.59
CA SER A 224 -18.08 -11.85 -8.78
C SER A 224 -17.11 -10.98 -7.98
N TYR A 225 -17.39 -9.68 -7.90
CA TYR A 225 -16.64 -8.74 -7.08
C TYR A 225 -16.70 -9.11 -5.60
N VAL A 226 -17.90 -9.39 -5.08
CA VAL A 226 -18.12 -9.79 -3.70
C VAL A 226 -17.35 -11.06 -3.36
N ASP A 227 -17.41 -12.08 -4.22
CA ASP A 227 -16.71 -13.34 -4.00
C ASP A 227 -15.19 -13.15 -3.96
N MET A 228 -14.63 -12.32 -4.84
CA MET A 228 -13.20 -11.99 -4.84
C MET A 228 -12.82 -11.19 -3.58
N THR A 229 -13.55 -10.12 -3.27
CA THR A 229 -13.26 -9.24 -2.14
C THR A 229 -13.28 -10.02 -0.83
N LYS A 230 -14.27 -10.91 -0.66
CA LYS A 230 -14.33 -11.78 0.51
C LYS A 230 -13.09 -12.66 0.66
N ARG A 231 -12.66 -13.33 -0.41
CA ARG A 231 -11.44 -14.16 -0.35
C ARG A 231 -10.21 -13.36 0.05
N LEU A 232 -10.07 -12.13 -0.45
CA LEU A 232 -8.91 -11.28 -0.15
C LEU A 232 -8.90 -10.80 1.30
N VAL A 233 -10.06 -10.40 1.83
CA VAL A 233 -10.19 -10.00 3.25
C VAL A 233 -9.96 -11.21 4.15
N ASP A 234 -10.52 -12.38 3.84
CA ASP A 234 -10.30 -13.60 4.62
C ASP A 234 -8.80 -13.99 4.64
N GLN A 235 -8.09 -13.85 3.52
CA GLN A 235 -6.64 -14.06 3.44
C GLN A 235 -5.87 -13.06 4.30
N LEU A 236 -6.22 -11.76 4.23
CA LEU A 236 -5.57 -10.73 5.05
C LEU A 236 -5.77 -11.01 6.55
N VAL A 237 -6.99 -11.35 6.96
CA VAL A 237 -7.30 -11.71 8.35
C VAL A 237 -6.48 -12.91 8.80
N GLN A 238 -6.31 -13.94 7.95
CA GLN A 238 -5.46 -15.08 8.27
C GLN A 238 -4.00 -14.70 8.48
N MET A 239 -3.44 -13.81 7.64
CA MET A 239 -2.07 -13.33 7.78
C MET A 239 -1.88 -12.52 9.07
N VAL A 240 -2.85 -11.66 9.40
CA VAL A 240 -2.84 -10.86 10.64
C VAL A 240 -2.93 -11.74 11.88
N LEU A 241 -3.81 -12.75 11.87
CA LEU A 241 -3.94 -13.71 12.97
C LEU A 241 -2.72 -14.62 13.13
N ALA A 242 -1.99 -14.88 12.05
CA ALA A 242 -0.73 -15.60 12.08
C ALA A 242 0.44 -14.75 12.65
N GLU A 243 0.19 -13.49 12.99
CA GLU A 243 1.20 -12.49 13.39
C GLU A 243 2.31 -12.30 12.32
N GLU A 244 1.98 -12.59 11.05
CA GLU A 244 2.87 -12.42 9.91
C GLU A 244 2.83 -10.96 9.43
N PHE A 245 3.43 -10.04 10.19
CA PHE A 245 3.59 -8.63 9.80
C PHE A 245 4.80 -8.43 8.89
N ASP A 246 4.81 -9.14 7.76
CA ASP A 246 5.85 -9.04 6.75
C ASP A 246 5.41 -8.23 5.52
N GLU A 247 6.31 -8.11 4.54
CA GLU A 247 6.07 -7.38 3.29
C GLU A 247 4.81 -7.90 2.56
N LYS A 248 4.51 -9.20 2.64
CA LYS A 248 3.35 -9.78 1.95
C LYS A 248 2.03 -9.38 2.60
N ALA A 249 2.00 -9.24 3.92
CA ALA A 249 0.80 -8.77 4.61
C ALA A 249 0.49 -7.32 4.21
N MET A 250 1.53 -6.48 4.10
CA MET A 250 1.39 -5.10 3.62
C MET A 250 0.91 -5.04 2.16
N GLU A 251 1.48 -5.87 1.27
CA GLU A 251 1.04 -5.97 -0.12
C GLU A 251 -0.42 -6.43 -0.22
N GLN A 252 -0.81 -7.45 0.56
CA GLN A 252 -2.17 -7.98 0.60
C GLN A 252 -3.17 -6.94 1.11
N GLU A 253 -2.80 -6.20 2.14
CA GLU A 253 -3.60 -5.09 2.66
C GLU A 253 -3.80 -4.01 1.60
N CYS A 254 -2.74 -3.61 0.91
CA CYS A 254 -2.78 -2.66 -0.19
C CYS A 254 -3.69 -3.13 -1.34
N ILE A 255 -3.63 -4.42 -1.69
CA ILE A 255 -4.54 -5.02 -2.66
C ILE A 255 -6.00 -4.90 -2.20
N VAL A 256 -6.30 -5.28 -0.96
CA VAL A 256 -7.65 -5.19 -0.37
C VAL A 256 -8.15 -3.75 -0.41
N GLU A 257 -7.32 -2.78 -0.05
CA GLU A 257 -7.66 -1.37 -0.13
C GLU A 257 -8.09 -0.94 -1.53
N HIS A 258 -7.33 -1.29 -2.57
CA HIS A 258 -7.66 -0.93 -3.95
C HIS A 258 -8.92 -1.63 -4.45
N VAL A 259 -9.13 -2.89 -4.08
CA VAL A 259 -10.34 -3.64 -4.41
C VAL A 259 -11.56 -3.07 -3.70
N LEU A 260 -11.47 -2.66 -2.42
CA LEU A 260 -12.55 -1.96 -1.73
C LEU A 260 -12.90 -0.63 -2.40
N ARG A 261 -11.89 0.16 -2.80
CA ARG A 261 -12.12 1.41 -3.54
C ARG A 261 -12.77 1.19 -4.90
N LEU A 262 -12.49 0.06 -5.57
CA LEU A 262 -13.11 -0.29 -6.85
C LEU A 262 -14.65 -0.38 -6.75
N ALA A 263 -15.22 -0.67 -5.57
CA ALA A 263 -16.67 -0.72 -5.37
C ALA A 263 -17.38 0.56 -5.85
N LEU A 264 -16.74 1.72 -5.70
CA LEU A 264 -17.25 3.04 -6.11
C LEU A 264 -17.41 3.17 -7.64
N SER A 265 -16.77 2.27 -8.40
CA SER A 265 -16.82 2.21 -9.86
C SER A 265 -17.70 1.09 -10.41
N LEU A 266 -18.29 0.25 -9.55
CA LEU A 266 -19.13 -0.87 -9.96
C LEU A 266 -20.55 -0.43 -10.29
N ASP A 267 -21.20 -1.17 -11.19
CA ASP A 267 -22.65 -1.18 -11.27
C ASP A 267 -23.22 -2.14 -10.20
N LEU A 268 -23.84 -1.55 -9.18
CA LEU A 268 -24.47 -2.27 -8.07
C LEU A 268 -25.99 -2.44 -8.26
N SER A 269 -26.48 -2.39 -9.50
CA SER A 269 -27.90 -2.62 -9.80
C SER A 269 -28.35 -4.07 -9.53
N ASP A 270 -27.42 -5.03 -9.50
CA ASP A 270 -27.69 -6.41 -9.08
C ASP A 270 -28.01 -6.47 -7.57
N GLU A 271 -29.28 -6.67 -7.24
CA GLU A 271 -29.78 -6.73 -5.87
C GLU A 271 -29.22 -7.91 -5.07
N PHE A 272 -28.84 -9.01 -5.73
CA PHE A 272 -28.26 -10.16 -5.03
C PHE A 272 -26.82 -9.86 -4.58
N GLY A 273 -25.95 -9.45 -5.50
CA GLY A 273 -24.59 -9.05 -5.18
C GLY A 273 -24.54 -7.86 -4.21
N ARG A 274 -25.38 -6.84 -4.42
CA ARG A 274 -25.43 -5.65 -3.56
C ARG A 274 -25.80 -5.99 -2.11
N ARG A 275 -26.81 -6.84 -1.87
CA ARG A 275 -27.19 -7.25 -0.51
C ARG A 275 -26.08 -8.04 0.18
N ARG A 276 -25.42 -8.96 -0.53
CA ARG A 276 -24.26 -9.68 0.02
C ARG A 276 -23.13 -8.74 0.40
N LEU A 277 -22.86 -7.73 -0.43
CA LEU A 277 -21.84 -6.71 -0.12
C LEU A 277 -22.21 -5.90 1.13
N VAL A 278 -23.48 -5.52 1.30
CA VAL A 278 -23.97 -4.84 2.53
C VAL A 278 -23.68 -5.67 3.77
N THR A 279 -24.03 -6.97 3.74
CA THR A 279 -23.76 -7.88 4.86
C THR A 279 -22.28 -7.98 5.18
N LEU A 280 -21.43 -8.20 4.18
CA LEU A 280 -19.98 -8.34 4.40
C LEU A 280 -19.33 -7.06 4.90
N ILE A 281 -19.71 -5.89 4.37
CA ILE A 281 -19.17 -4.61 4.85
C ILE A 281 -19.52 -4.39 6.32
N HIS A 282 -20.73 -4.75 6.75
CA HIS A 282 -21.10 -4.70 8.16
C HIS A 282 -20.24 -5.65 9.00
N GLU A 283 -20.17 -6.93 8.61
CA GLU A 283 -19.36 -7.95 9.29
C GLU A 283 -17.89 -7.54 9.41
N TRP A 284 -17.30 -6.93 8.39
CA TRP A 284 -15.91 -6.49 8.43
C TRP A 284 -15.68 -5.24 9.29
N ILE A 285 -16.64 -4.30 9.33
CA ILE A 285 -16.54 -3.12 10.18
C ILE A 285 -16.65 -3.51 11.66
N THR A 286 -17.53 -4.45 12.00
CA THR A 286 -17.76 -4.87 13.39
C THR A 286 -16.87 -6.03 13.84
N SER A 287 -15.93 -6.46 13.01
CA SER A 287 -15.00 -7.54 13.33
C SER A 287 -13.72 -7.01 13.99
N PRO A 288 -13.34 -7.51 15.19
CA PRO A 288 -12.12 -7.10 15.86
C PRO A 288 -10.84 -7.65 15.21
N VAL A 289 -10.95 -8.60 14.28
CA VAL A 289 -9.80 -9.22 13.60
C VAL A 289 -9.48 -8.59 12.25
N VAL A 290 -10.39 -7.76 11.71
CA VAL A 290 -10.12 -7.02 10.47
C VAL A 290 -9.24 -5.81 10.79
N PRO A 291 -8.13 -5.56 10.07
CA PRO A 291 -7.27 -4.42 10.31
C PRO A 291 -8.00 -3.07 10.28
N SER A 292 -7.77 -2.24 11.31
CA SER A 292 -8.41 -0.92 11.47
C SER A 292 -8.02 0.10 10.40
N THR A 293 -6.90 -0.12 9.72
CA THR A 293 -6.48 0.61 8.52
C THR A 293 -7.52 0.56 7.40
N LEU A 294 -8.28 -0.53 7.28
CA LEU A 294 -9.34 -0.67 6.28
C LEU A 294 -10.62 0.08 6.64
N SER A 295 -10.80 0.55 7.88
CA SER A 295 -12.06 1.16 8.34
C SER A 295 -12.50 2.34 7.47
N THR A 296 -11.55 3.18 7.04
CA THR A 296 -11.84 4.31 6.15
C THR A 296 -12.43 3.85 4.81
N HIS A 297 -11.93 2.76 4.25
CA HIS A 297 -12.35 2.24 2.95
C HIS A 297 -13.68 1.51 3.08
N LEU A 298 -13.84 0.71 4.13
CA LEU A 298 -15.10 0.05 4.45
C LEU A 298 -16.24 1.05 4.65
N LEU A 299 -16.02 2.14 5.39
CA LEU A 299 -17.03 3.20 5.59
C LEU A 299 -17.38 3.96 4.31
N LYS A 300 -16.42 4.12 3.37
CA LYS A 300 -16.70 4.68 2.04
C LYS A 300 -17.61 3.75 1.22
N VAL A 301 -17.36 2.44 1.26
CA VAL A 301 -18.26 1.46 0.60
C VAL A 301 -19.63 1.42 1.29
N HIS A 302 -19.68 1.47 2.63
CA HIS A 302 -20.95 1.57 3.36
C HIS A 302 -21.76 2.81 2.94
N THR A 303 -21.08 3.95 2.78
CA THR A 303 -21.69 5.20 2.30
C THR A 303 -22.28 5.07 0.90
N LEU A 304 -21.63 4.33 0.00
CA LEU A 304 -22.15 4.02 -1.33
C LEU A 304 -23.43 3.17 -1.25
N LEU A 305 -23.45 2.17 -0.36
CA LEU A 305 -24.53 1.19 -0.26
C LEU A 305 -25.78 1.72 0.45
N GLU A 306 -25.61 2.63 1.42
CA GLU A 306 -26.71 3.28 2.14
C GLU A 306 -26.71 4.80 1.84
N PRO A 307 -27.36 5.24 0.75
CA PRO A 307 -27.39 6.66 0.38
C PRO A 307 -28.20 7.53 1.35
N ASN A 308 -29.09 6.95 2.16
CA ASN A 308 -29.88 7.72 3.13
C ASN A 308 -29.03 8.08 4.36
N LEU A 309 -28.79 9.37 4.55
CA LEU A 309 -27.96 9.88 5.66
C LEU A 309 -28.45 9.42 7.05
N ARG A 310 -29.76 9.43 7.30
CA ARG A 310 -30.31 9.07 8.62
C ARG A 310 -30.11 7.58 8.91
N LYS A 311 -30.42 6.72 7.94
CA LYS A 311 -30.18 5.28 8.06
C LYS A 311 -28.69 4.99 8.25
N ARG A 312 -27.84 5.63 7.46
CA ARG A 312 -26.39 5.48 7.56
C ARG A 312 -25.86 5.86 8.94
N VAL A 313 -26.29 6.99 9.49
CA VAL A 313 -25.90 7.42 10.85
C VAL A 313 -26.34 6.41 11.90
N ASN A 314 -27.58 5.91 11.81
CA ASN A 314 -28.08 4.89 12.73
C ASN A 314 -27.27 3.59 12.63
N ASN A 315 -27.02 3.10 11.42
CA ASN A 315 -26.21 1.90 11.19
C ASN A 315 -24.80 2.06 11.79
N VAL A 316 -24.17 3.23 11.63
CA VAL A 316 -22.84 3.48 12.22
C VAL A 316 -22.89 3.50 13.74
N ILE A 317 -23.94 4.05 14.36
CA ILE A 317 -24.12 4.01 15.81
C ILE A 317 -24.29 2.57 16.29
N GLU A 318 -25.06 1.76 15.58
CA GLU A 318 -25.23 0.32 15.86
C GLU A 318 -23.88 -0.41 15.77
N MET A 319 -23.13 -0.24 14.68
CA MET A 319 -21.79 -0.83 14.51
C MET A 319 -20.80 -0.42 15.61
N ILE A 320 -20.82 0.85 16.05
CA ILE A 320 -19.98 1.31 17.17
C ILE A 320 -20.41 0.63 18.47
N SER A 321 -21.71 0.49 18.71
CA SER A 321 -22.24 -0.15 19.92
C SER A 321 -21.85 -1.62 19.96
N GLU A 322 -21.98 -2.34 18.84
CA GLU A 322 -21.55 -3.75 18.71
C GLU A 322 -20.06 -3.93 19.02
N LEU A 323 -19.19 -3.01 18.57
CA LEU A 323 -17.76 -3.03 18.86
C LEU A 323 -17.44 -2.69 20.33
N CYS A 324 -18.28 -1.89 20.98
CA CYS A 324 -18.10 -1.47 22.38
C CYS A 324 -18.71 -2.47 23.38
N ASP A 325 -19.57 -3.38 22.93
CA ASP A 325 -20.17 -4.39 23.80
C ASP A 325 -19.08 -5.34 24.33
N PRO A 326 -19.02 -5.57 25.65
CA PRO A 326 -17.99 -6.41 26.24
C PRO A 326 -18.16 -7.85 25.73
N VAL A 327 -17.18 -8.34 24.96
CA VAL A 327 -17.12 -9.74 24.56
C VAL A 327 -17.00 -10.58 25.83
N GLU A 328 -18.10 -11.21 26.26
CA GLU A 328 -18.02 -12.22 27.31
C GLU A 328 -17.05 -13.33 26.85
N PRO A 329 -16.02 -13.69 27.65
CA PRO A 329 -15.12 -14.76 27.27
C PRO A 329 -15.93 -16.05 27.11
N GLN A 330 -15.95 -16.57 25.88
CA GLN A 330 -16.65 -17.79 25.49
C GLN A 330 -16.19 -18.94 26.39
N ALA A 331 -17.07 -19.40 27.27
CA ALA A 331 -16.84 -20.59 28.08
C ALA A 331 -16.72 -21.80 27.15
N THR A 332 -15.56 -22.46 27.16
CA THR A 332 -15.27 -23.68 26.41
C THR A 332 -16.22 -24.80 26.88
N ILE A 333 -17.30 -25.02 26.13
CA ILE A 333 -18.11 -26.23 26.27
C ILE A 333 -17.34 -27.37 25.61
N ASN A 334 -16.62 -28.14 26.43
CA ASN A 334 -16.05 -29.42 26.02
C ASN A 334 -17.20 -30.41 25.75
N SER A 335 -17.62 -30.55 24.50
CA SER A 335 -18.49 -31.64 24.07
C SER A 335 -17.64 -32.86 23.69
N ALA A 336 -17.34 -33.72 24.66
CA ALA A 336 -16.95 -35.10 24.39
C ALA A 336 -18.21 -35.93 24.14
N SER A 337 -18.31 -36.47 22.93
CA SER A 337 -19.33 -37.41 22.49
C SER A 337 -19.06 -38.80 23.09
N GLU A 338 -20.00 -39.33 23.87
CA GLU A 338 -20.13 -40.78 24.08
C GLU A 338 -21.60 -41.19 23.97
N ALA A 339 -21.86 -42.20 23.13
CA ALA A 339 -23.17 -42.72 22.77
C ALA A 339 -23.79 -43.58 23.90
N PRO A 340 -25.12 -43.81 23.90
CA PRO A 340 -25.84 -44.32 25.06
C PRO A 340 -25.97 -45.85 25.09
N PRO A 341 -26.37 -46.42 26.25
CA PRO A 341 -27.56 -47.26 26.19
C PRO A 341 -28.56 -47.07 27.36
N SER A 342 -29.82 -46.89 26.95
CA SER A 342 -31.06 -47.55 27.39
C SER A 342 -31.29 -48.03 28.84
N LYS A 343 -32.36 -47.46 29.43
CA LYS A 343 -33.41 -48.03 30.31
C LYS A 343 -33.00 -48.57 31.71
N THR A 344 -33.62 -48.07 32.79
CA THR A 344 -34.83 -48.62 33.48
C THR A 344 -35.03 -47.95 34.88
N GLN A 345 -36.29 -47.59 35.17
CA GLN A 345 -37.02 -47.43 36.46
C GLN A 345 -36.35 -46.99 37.80
N ALA A 346 -36.96 -45.94 38.38
CA ALA A 346 -37.61 -45.85 39.71
C ALA A 346 -36.82 -45.84 41.04
N GLU A 347 -37.36 -44.97 41.91
CA GLU A 347 -37.33 -44.92 43.39
C GLU A 347 -36.17 -44.26 44.17
N SER A 348 -36.56 -43.19 44.87
CA SER A 348 -36.34 -42.86 46.29
C SER A 348 -35.05 -43.28 46.99
N GLY A 349 -34.37 -42.30 47.60
CA GLY A 349 -33.38 -42.58 48.64
C GLY A 349 -32.50 -41.39 49.00
N SER A 350 -32.89 -40.67 50.04
CA SER A 350 -32.05 -39.75 50.81
C SER A 350 -30.74 -40.39 51.29
N GLN A 351 -29.61 -39.70 51.20
CA GLN A 351 -28.63 -39.60 52.28
C GLN A 351 -27.50 -38.58 51.98
N GLN A 352 -27.18 -37.86 53.05
CA GLN A 352 -26.14 -36.84 53.19
C GLN A 352 -24.74 -37.37 52.85
N LYS A 353 -23.86 -36.48 52.34
CA LYS A 353 -22.46 -36.50 52.77
C LYS A 353 -21.72 -35.17 52.56
N ASP A 354 -21.33 -34.61 53.69
CA ASP A 354 -20.06 -33.94 53.99
C ASP A 354 -19.61 -32.74 53.15
N THR A 355 -19.89 -31.58 53.75
CA THR A 355 -19.16 -30.33 53.64
C THR A 355 -17.64 -30.49 53.89
N ARG A 356 -16.83 -29.96 52.97
CA ARG A 356 -15.54 -29.30 53.27
C ARG A 356 -15.51 -27.93 52.58
N PRO A 357 -14.88 -26.91 53.18
CA PRO A 357 -15.15 -25.51 52.86
C PRO A 357 -14.40 -25.09 51.60
N VAL A 358 -15.11 -24.44 50.68
CA VAL A 358 -14.51 -23.68 49.57
C VAL A 358 -13.89 -22.42 50.17
N GLU A 359 -12.57 -22.29 50.04
CA GLU A 359 -11.81 -21.10 50.41
C GLU A 359 -12.15 -19.98 49.41
N LEU A 360 -12.84 -18.94 49.89
CA LEU A 360 -13.18 -17.74 49.12
C LEU A 360 -11.89 -16.98 48.77
N GLN A 361 -11.55 -16.92 47.48
CA GLN A 361 -10.56 -15.95 47.01
C GLN A 361 -11.12 -14.52 47.13
N PRO A 362 -10.29 -13.54 47.51
CA PRO A 362 -10.75 -12.18 47.77
C PRO A 362 -11.07 -11.48 46.44
N THR A 363 -12.35 -11.17 46.24
CA THR A 363 -12.78 -10.36 45.08
C THR A 363 -12.38 -8.90 45.34
N LEU A 364 -11.60 -8.33 44.40
CA LEU A 364 -11.34 -6.88 44.37
C LEU A 364 -12.69 -6.13 44.34
N SER A 365 -12.84 -5.09 45.16
CA SER A 365 -14.07 -4.29 45.17
C SER A 365 -14.34 -3.71 43.78
N LYS A 366 -15.60 -3.75 43.32
CA LYS A 366 -16.03 -3.30 41.98
C LYS A 366 -15.58 -1.87 41.65
N ASP A 367 -15.43 -1.01 42.64
CA ASP A 367 -14.97 0.36 42.46
C ASP A 367 -13.46 0.44 42.16
N VAL A 368 -12.66 -0.46 42.75
CA VAL A 368 -11.21 -0.57 42.51
C VAL A 368 -10.95 -1.18 41.14
N GLU A 369 -11.75 -2.19 40.75
CA GLU A 369 -11.70 -2.79 39.42
C GLU A 369 -12.00 -1.76 38.33
N ARG A 370 -13.01 -0.90 38.56
CA ARG A 370 -13.37 0.19 37.64
C ARG A 370 -12.27 1.23 37.52
N ASP A 371 -11.62 1.61 38.64
CA ASP A 371 -10.51 2.57 38.63
C ASP A 371 -9.27 2.03 37.90
N ILE A 372 -8.95 0.75 38.08
CA ILE A 372 -7.86 0.06 37.36
C ILE A 372 -8.15 0.05 35.85
N ARG A 373 -9.38 -0.31 35.44
CA ARG A 373 -9.78 -0.29 34.02
C ARG A 373 -9.70 1.11 33.40
N LEU A 374 -10.10 2.15 34.14
CA LEU A 374 -9.99 3.53 33.67
C LEU A 374 -8.54 3.98 33.49
N LYS A 375 -7.63 3.55 34.38
CA LYS A 375 -6.19 3.81 34.26
C LYS A 375 -5.58 3.08 33.06
N ILE A 376 -5.98 1.83 32.80
CA ILE A 376 -5.55 1.08 31.62
C ILE A 376 -5.98 1.80 30.33
N ALA A 377 -7.25 2.20 30.22
CA ALA A 377 -7.75 2.91 29.06
C ALA A 377 -7.01 4.25 28.83
N LYS A 378 -6.68 4.96 29.92
CA LYS A 378 -5.89 6.20 29.84
C LYS A 378 -4.46 5.94 29.34
N LEU A 379 -3.82 4.87 29.81
CA LEU A 379 -2.49 4.47 29.36
C LEU A 379 -2.50 4.00 27.90
N GLU A 380 -3.57 3.37 27.42
CA GLU A 380 -3.72 2.97 26.01
C GLU A 380 -3.85 4.18 25.07
N VAL A 381 -4.60 5.21 25.47
CA VAL A 381 -4.66 6.47 24.72
C VAL A 381 -3.28 7.13 24.67
N GLN A 382 -2.58 7.20 25.80
CA GLN A 382 -1.23 7.76 25.85
C GLN A 382 -0.23 6.94 25.03
N LEU A 383 -0.34 5.61 25.01
CA LEU A 383 0.51 4.75 24.21
C LEU A 383 0.29 5.02 22.72
N ASN A 384 -0.97 5.14 22.28
CA ASN A 384 -1.29 5.49 20.89
C ASN A 384 -0.76 6.87 20.49
N GLU A 385 -0.90 7.89 21.36
CA GLU A 385 -0.39 9.25 21.10
C GLU A 385 1.15 9.29 21.00
N VAL A 386 1.85 8.58 21.89
CA VAL A 386 3.32 8.49 21.87
C VAL A 386 3.79 7.67 20.66
N ASN A 387 3.06 6.61 20.29
CA ASN A 387 3.39 5.79 19.13
C ASN A 387 3.16 6.54 17.81
N GLU A 388 2.08 7.33 17.69
CA GLU A 388 1.86 8.23 16.55
C GLU A 388 2.97 9.30 16.45
N SER A 389 3.35 9.88 17.58
CA SER A 389 4.46 10.84 17.67
C SER A 389 5.81 10.20 17.29
N LEU A 390 6.02 8.93 17.67
CA LEU A 390 7.19 8.14 17.32
C LEU A 390 7.23 7.87 15.81
N HIS A 391 6.12 7.45 15.21
CA HIS A 391 5.99 7.27 13.77
C HIS A 391 6.29 8.57 13.01
N GLU A 392 5.81 9.72 13.49
CA GLU A 392 6.12 11.02 12.87
C GLU A 392 7.60 11.39 13.00
N CYS A 393 8.24 11.14 14.14
CA CYS A 393 9.67 11.39 14.32
C CYS A 393 10.52 10.48 13.41
N VAL A 394 10.12 9.23 13.21
CA VAL A 394 10.77 8.28 12.29
C VAL A 394 10.61 8.76 10.84
N ARG A 395 9.40 9.20 10.45
CA ARG A 395 9.14 9.80 9.12
C ARG A 395 10.04 11.02 8.85
N ARG A 396 10.26 11.86 9.87
CA ARG A 396 11.09 13.08 9.77
C ARG A 396 12.59 12.85 9.99
N LYS A 397 13.03 11.63 10.29
CA LYS A 397 14.42 11.27 10.59
C LYS A 397 14.98 11.95 11.86
N GLU A 398 14.11 12.24 12.83
CA GLU A 398 14.47 12.79 14.15
C GLU A 398 14.81 11.65 15.13
N PHE A 399 15.96 11.00 14.94
CA PHE A 399 16.28 9.73 15.62
C PHE A 399 16.53 9.84 17.14
N GLU A 400 17.12 10.93 17.64
CA GLU A 400 17.29 11.14 19.09
C GLU A 400 15.95 11.27 19.80
N ARG A 401 15.02 12.00 19.20
CA ARG A 401 13.66 12.16 19.73
C ARG A 401 12.86 10.87 19.65
N ALA A 402 13.00 10.13 18.54
CA ALA A 402 12.40 8.81 18.39
C ALA A 402 12.90 7.80 19.45
N MET A 403 14.18 7.85 19.81
CA MET A 403 14.73 7.01 20.88
C MET A 403 14.07 7.32 22.24
N GLY A 404 13.93 8.61 22.58
CA GLY A 404 13.25 9.02 23.81
C GLY A 404 11.78 8.62 23.86
N LEU A 405 11.04 8.73 22.74
CA LEU A 405 9.64 8.30 22.65
C LEU A 405 9.49 6.78 22.75
N ARG A 406 10.44 6.01 22.19
CA ARG A 406 10.46 4.55 22.33
C ARG A 406 10.65 4.11 23.78
N ASP A 407 11.55 4.77 24.52
CA ASP A 407 11.77 4.45 25.92
C ASP A 407 10.55 4.83 26.79
N GLN A 408 9.80 5.87 26.40
CA GLN A 408 8.51 6.20 27.01
C GLN A 408 7.42 5.15 26.71
N CYS A 409 7.32 4.65 25.46
CA CYS A 409 6.41 3.55 25.13
C CYS A 409 6.68 2.32 26.00
N ALA A 410 7.96 1.92 26.15
CA ALA A 410 8.33 0.76 26.96
C ALA A 410 7.94 0.92 28.45
N GLN A 411 8.03 2.14 28.99
CA GLN A 411 7.58 2.43 30.36
C GLN A 411 6.07 2.34 30.51
N LEU A 412 5.31 2.93 29.57
CA LEU A 412 3.85 2.89 29.55
C LEU A 412 3.31 1.45 29.37
N GLU A 413 3.95 0.64 28.52
CA GLU A 413 3.62 -0.78 28.34
C GLU A 413 3.87 -1.60 29.61
N SER A 414 4.97 -1.31 30.32
CA SER A 414 5.28 -1.96 31.60
C SER A 414 4.25 -1.62 32.67
N GLU A 415 3.84 -0.34 32.77
CA GLU A 415 2.80 0.09 33.71
C GLU A 415 1.43 -0.50 33.38
N ARG A 416 1.06 -0.51 32.09
CA ARG A 416 -0.17 -1.16 31.61
C ARG A 416 -0.18 -2.65 31.94
N SER A 417 0.93 -3.35 31.71
CA SER A 417 1.06 -4.78 32.01
C SER A 417 0.95 -5.07 33.51
N ALA A 418 1.49 -4.20 34.37
CA ALA A 418 1.37 -4.33 35.82
C ALA A 418 -0.08 -4.14 36.31
N LEU A 419 -0.81 -3.17 35.73
CA LEU A 419 -2.23 -2.94 36.05
C LEU A 419 -3.13 -4.07 35.53
N LEU A 420 -2.81 -4.63 34.35
CA LEU A 420 -3.48 -5.82 33.85
C LEU A 420 -3.23 -7.02 34.77
N GLY A 421 -2.00 -7.23 35.25
CA GLY A 421 -1.71 -8.30 36.23
C GLY A 421 -2.51 -8.14 37.53
N GLN A 422 -2.66 -6.91 38.02
CA GLN A 422 -3.50 -6.60 39.19
C GLN A 422 -5.00 -6.86 38.96
N LEU A 423 -5.49 -6.65 37.73
CA LEU A 423 -6.88 -6.91 37.35
C LEU A 423 -7.19 -8.42 37.28
N HIS A 424 -6.22 -9.23 36.87
CA HIS A 424 -6.37 -10.68 36.68
C HIS A 424 -5.94 -11.52 37.90
N GLY A 425 -5.48 -10.87 38.98
CA GLY A 425 -5.04 -11.55 40.21
C GLY A 425 -3.67 -12.24 40.11
N GLU A 426 -2.87 -11.91 39.10
CA GLU A 426 -1.55 -12.50 38.89
C GLU A 426 -0.44 -11.67 39.56
N ASN A 427 0.26 -12.27 40.52
CA ASN A 427 1.40 -11.65 41.18
C ASN A 427 2.64 -11.73 40.28
N ILE A 428 2.86 -10.72 39.44
CA ILE A 428 4.10 -10.60 38.66
C ILE A 428 5.21 -10.10 39.59
N LYS A 429 6.20 -10.95 39.87
CA LYS A 429 7.41 -10.55 40.60
C LYS A 429 8.13 -9.43 39.83
N PRO A 430 8.56 -8.34 40.49
CA PRO A 430 9.36 -7.31 39.85
C PRO A 430 10.75 -7.88 39.50
N PRO A 431 11.40 -7.41 38.41
CA PRO A 431 12.76 -7.80 38.09
C PRO A 431 13.71 -7.28 39.17
N HIS A 432 14.60 -8.15 39.64
CA HIS A 432 15.63 -7.84 40.61
C HIS A 432 16.43 -6.59 40.20
N GLN A 433 16.46 -5.59 41.08
CA GLN A 433 17.44 -4.52 41.04
C GLN A 433 18.82 -5.11 41.31
N THR A 434 19.68 -5.19 40.29
CA THR A 434 21.09 -5.48 40.48
C THR A 434 21.78 -4.22 41.00
N THR A 435 21.97 -4.16 42.31
CA THR A 435 22.88 -3.21 42.97
C THR A 435 24.32 -3.47 42.49
N ARG A 436 24.99 -2.40 42.05
CA ARG A 436 26.45 -2.35 41.88
C ARG A 436 27.15 -2.69 43.20
N ASN A 437 28.14 -3.59 43.15
CA ASN A 437 29.43 -3.54 43.87
C ASN A 437 30.31 -4.70 43.35
N THR A 438 31.32 -4.40 42.54
CA THR A 438 32.78 -4.38 42.84
C THR A 438 33.46 -5.75 42.97
N ASP A 439 34.37 -5.95 42.02
CA ASP A 439 35.64 -6.69 42.07
C ASP A 439 35.76 -8.21 41.77
N THR A 440 36.81 -8.45 40.97
CA THR A 440 37.59 -9.67 40.68
C THR A 440 37.20 -10.62 39.52
N SER A 441 37.98 -10.46 38.45
CA SER A 441 38.72 -11.45 37.63
C SER A 441 38.17 -12.85 37.28
N GLU A 442 38.38 -13.16 36.00
CA GLU A 442 38.56 -14.47 35.36
C GLU A 442 37.35 -15.26 34.83
N HIS A 443 37.18 -15.13 33.51
CA HIS A 443 37.05 -16.19 32.50
C HIS A 443 36.17 -17.41 32.83
N ILE A 444 34.94 -17.41 32.28
CA ILE A 444 34.25 -18.56 31.66
C ILE A 444 33.15 -18.00 30.73
N GLN A 445 33.08 -18.51 29.49
CA GLN A 445 32.10 -18.15 28.45
C GLN A 445 30.63 -18.41 28.87
N PRO A 446 29.65 -17.57 28.47
CA PRO A 446 28.24 -17.95 28.55
C PRO A 446 27.60 -18.17 27.17
N LYS A 447 26.87 -19.27 27.06
CA LYS A 447 25.86 -19.55 26.03
C LYS A 447 24.81 -18.43 26.00
N MET A 448 24.56 -17.86 24.82
CA MET A 448 23.44 -16.94 24.58
C MET A 448 22.13 -17.73 24.50
N GLY A 449 21.23 -17.45 25.45
CA GLY A 449 19.80 -17.74 25.34
C GLY A 449 19.11 -16.63 24.56
N HIS A 450 18.21 -17.02 23.65
CA HIS A 450 17.49 -16.15 22.74
C HIS A 450 16.51 -15.21 23.46
N ALA A 451 16.66 -13.90 23.25
CA ALA A 451 15.63 -12.91 23.49
C ALA A 451 15.66 -11.84 22.38
N SER A 452 14.55 -11.77 21.65
CA SER A 452 14.04 -10.69 20.78
C SER A 452 15.04 -9.95 19.87
N GLU A 453 15.23 -10.50 18.66
CA GLU A 453 16.02 -9.92 17.56
C GLU A 453 15.15 -9.25 16.47
N ALA A 454 13.86 -9.03 16.72
CA ALA A 454 12.89 -8.70 15.66
C ALA A 454 12.91 -7.21 15.24
N THR A 455 13.12 -6.27 16.16
CA THR A 455 12.91 -4.84 15.85
C THR A 455 14.14 -4.14 15.25
N VAL A 456 15.35 -4.67 15.43
CA VAL A 456 16.60 -4.11 14.88
C VAL A 456 16.92 -4.66 13.47
N ARG A 457 16.25 -5.75 13.04
CA ARG A 457 16.44 -6.34 11.71
C ARG A 457 15.71 -5.58 10.59
N SER A 458 14.61 -4.89 10.89
CA SER A 458 13.80 -4.19 9.87
C SER A 458 14.55 -3.01 9.21
N THR A 459 15.25 -2.18 9.99
CA THR A 459 16.02 -1.04 9.45
C THR A 459 17.30 -1.46 8.73
N ASN A 460 17.90 -2.60 9.12
CA ASN A 460 19.10 -3.14 8.47
C ASN A 460 18.78 -3.90 7.17
N ASN A 461 17.57 -4.45 7.02
CA ASN A 461 17.15 -5.15 5.81
C ASN A 461 16.82 -4.20 4.65
N LEU A 462 16.28 -3.00 4.92
CA LEU A 462 16.08 -1.95 3.92
C LEU A 462 17.41 -1.44 3.31
N ALA A 463 18.46 -1.31 4.13
CA ALA A 463 19.80 -0.94 3.66
C ALA A 463 20.50 -2.08 2.92
N LYS A 464 20.30 -3.35 3.34
CA LYS A 464 20.88 -4.52 2.68
C LYS A 464 20.21 -4.85 1.34
N ASN A 465 18.88 -4.73 1.23
CA ASN A 465 18.16 -4.98 -0.03
C ASN A 465 18.47 -3.91 -1.10
N ALA A 466 18.68 -2.64 -0.70
CA ALA A 466 19.13 -1.60 -1.61
C ALA A 466 20.57 -1.81 -2.13
N ILE A 467 21.44 -2.48 -1.35
CA ILE A 467 22.82 -2.80 -1.74
C ILE A 467 22.89 -4.10 -2.56
N GLN A 468 22.05 -5.10 -2.26
CA GLN A 468 21.99 -6.38 -2.97
C GLN A 468 21.42 -6.23 -4.39
N LEU A 469 20.33 -5.46 -4.55
CA LEU A 469 19.74 -5.13 -5.86
C LEU A 469 20.71 -4.30 -6.74
N SER A 470 21.56 -3.47 -6.12
CA SER A 470 22.60 -2.73 -6.84
C SER A 470 23.80 -3.61 -7.25
N GLY A 471 24.05 -4.73 -6.56
CA GLY A 471 25.14 -5.66 -6.83
C GLY A 471 24.87 -6.62 -7.99
N ASP A 472 23.65 -7.19 -8.02
CA ASP A 472 23.25 -8.12 -9.08
C ASP A 472 23.05 -7.44 -10.44
N ASP A 473 22.59 -6.17 -10.44
CA ASP A 473 22.49 -5.35 -11.67
C ASP A 473 23.86 -4.89 -12.20
N MET A 474 24.86 -4.70 -11.33
CA MET A 474 26.24 -4.42 -11.75
C MET A 474 26.91 -5.64 -12.40
N LEU A 475 26.65 -6.84 -11.90
CA LEU A 475 27.15 -8.09 -12.48
C LEU A 475 26.48 -8.40 -13.84
N ALA A 476 25.19 -8.09 -14.00
CA ALA A 476 24.50 -8.20 -15.28
C ALA A 476 25.00 -7.18 -16.32
N ALA A 477 25.24 -5.92 -15.93
CA ALA A 477 25.81 -4.90 -16.80
C ALA A 477 27.26 -5.22 -17.23
N GLY A 478 28.07 -5.78 -16.33
CA GLY A 478 29.43 -6.26 -16.63
C GLY A 478 29.46 -7.41 -17.64
N ASN A 479 28.50 -8.32 -17.57
CA ASN A 479 28.39 -9.44 -18.51
C ASN A 479 27.84 -9.02 -19.89
N SER A 480 26.94 -8.03 -19.96
CA SER A 480 26.48 -7.47 -21.24
C SER A 480 27.57 -6.67 -21.97
N ASN A 481 28.44 -5.95 -21.25
CA ASN A 481 29.58 -5.27 -21.86
C ASN A 481 30.67 -6.25 -22.35
N ARG A 482 30.95 -7.34 -21.61
CA ARG A 482 31.86 -8.41 -22.08
C ARG A 482 31.35 -9.13 -23.33
N LYS A 483 30.03 -9.29 -23.49
CA LYS A 483 29.44 -9.93 -24.67
C LYS A 483 29.51 -9.02 -25.91
N ARG A 484 29.25 -7.71 -25.75
CA ARG A 484 29.41 -6.72 -26.84
C ARG A 484 30.88 -6.51 -27.27
N GLN A 485 31.83 -6.67 -26.36
CA GLN A 485 33.26 -6.52 -26.69
C GLN A 485 33.84 -7.75 -27.41
N LYS A 486 33.30 -8.95 -27.16
CA LYS A 486 33.65 -10.16 -27.93
C LYS A 486 33.13 -10.12 -29.37
N ASP A 487 31.93 -9.60 -29.59
CA ASP A 487 31.33 -9.50 -30.93
C ASP A 487 32.04 -8.47 -31.82
N GLN A 488 32.72 -7.45 -31.25
CA GLN A 488 33.51 -6.48 -32.02
C GLN A 488 34.94 -6.98 -32.38
N THR A 489 35.48 -7.97 -31.66
CA THR A 489 36.78 -8.59 -31.99
C THR A 489 36.69 -9.73 -33.02
N SER A 490 35.49 -10.21 -33.35
CA SER A 490 35.27 -11.23 -34.40
C SER A 490 34.91 -10.65 -35.77
N GLN A 491 34.88 -9.32 -35.90
CA GLN A 491 34.80 -8.60 -37.18
C GLN A 491 36.03 -7.68 -37.32
N LYS A 492 37.21 -8.30 -37.43
CA LYS A 492 38.40 -7.70 -38.03
C LYS A 492 39.23 -8.77 -38.72
#